data_AF-F3B1L6-F1
#
_entry.id   AF-F3B1L6-F1
#
_cell.length_a   1.000
_cell.length_b   1.000
_cell.length_c   1.000
_cell.angle_alpha   90.00
_cell.angle_beta   90.00
_cell.angle_gamma   90.00
#
_symmetry.space_group_name_H-M   'P 1'
#
loop_
_entity.id
_entity.type
_entity.pdbx_description
1 polymer ?
#
loop_
_entity_poly.entity_id
_entity_poly.type
_entity_poly.pdbx_seq_one_letter_code
_entity_poly.pdbx_strand_id
1 'polypeptide(L)'
;MIKKKIFGLAISSIMALSLAACGSSNNETTAGNASQNGETSAAASQNSGDGSKITVAIWDNGQKPGLQEIINDFTAETGYQAELQVITWDQYWTLLEAGASGGDMPDVFWMHSNESQKYMENDILMDLTDKIA
;
A
#
# COMPACT_ATOMS: atom_id res chain seq x y z
N MET A 1 -21.55 64.30 10.78
CA MET A 1 -21.91 63.62 12.05
C MET A 1 -20.88 62.54 12.33
N ILE A 2 -20.32 62.61 13.53
CA ILE A 2 -19.32 61.73 14.12
C ILE A 2 -19.88 60.32 14.33
N LYS A 3 -19.08 59.30 14.01
CA LYS A 3 -18.90 58.01 14.71
C LYS A 3 -17.62 57.36 14.12
N LYS A 4 -16.43 57.75 14.59
CA LYS A 4 -15.60 57.01 15.56
C LYS A 4 -15.50 55.52 15.20
N LYS A 5 -14.38 55.13 14.58
CA LYS A 5 -13.20 54.51 15.22
C LYS A 5 -13.50 53.08 15.68
N ILE A 6 -12.69 52.13 15.20
CA ILE A 6 -12.02 51.04 15.96
C ILE A 6 -11.75 49.85 15.02
N PHE A 7 -10.47 49.45 14.98
CA PHE A 7 -9.90 48.17 14.54
C PHE A 7 -9.98 47.84 13.03
N GLY A 8 -8.90 47.81 12.24
CA GLY A 8 -7.49 47.71 12.59
C GLY A 8 -7.11 46.29 13.01
N LEU A 9 -6.94 45.38 12.05
CA LEU A 9 -6.04 44.24 12.22
C LEU A 9 -5.39 43.89 10.88
N ALA A 10 -4.18 44.41 10.71
CA ALA A 10 -3.27 44.07 9.65
C ALA A 10 -2.75 42.64 9.87
N ILE A 11 -2.90 41.78 8.87
CA ILE A 11 -2.14 40.53 8.74
C ILE A 11 -1.32 40.66 7.46
N SER A 12 -0.12 41.19 7.64
CA SER A 12 0.97 41.19 6.66
C SER A 12 2.23 40.88 7.44
N SER A 13 2.65 39.61 7.41
CA SER A 13 3.96 39.07 7.80
C SER A 13 3.88 37.55 7.63
N ILE A 14 4.84 36.81 7.11
CA ILE A 14 6.22 37.06 6.67
C ILE A 14 6.61 35.85 5.80
N MET A 15 7.41 36.11 4.76
CA MET A 15 8.11 35.10 3.96
C MET A 15 9.21 34.39 4.76
N ALA A 16 9.48 33.14 4.35
CA ALA A 16 10.78 32.46 4.33
C ALA A 16 11.22 31.60 5.54
N LEU A 17 12.00 30.57 5.16
CA LEU A 17 12.76 29.56 5.92
C LEU A 17 11.89 28.31 6.26
N SER A 18 12.13 27.11 5.74
CA SER A 18 13.43 26.44 5.56
C SER A 18 13.33 25.25 4.59
N LEU A 19 14.08 25.28 3.48
CA LEU A 19 14.52 24.09 2.75
C LEU A 19 15.97 23.82 3.18
N ALA A 20 16.16 22.89 4.12
CA ALA A 20 17.46 22.31 4.42
C ALA A 20 17.27 21.02 5.21
N ALA A 21 17.22 19.87 4.53
CA ALA A 21 17.61 18.56 5.06
C ALA A 21 17.47 17.47 3.99
N CYS A 22 18.35 17.48 3.00
CA CYS A 22 18.75 16.24 2.35
C CYS A 22 20.20 16.43 1.89
N GLY A 23 21.13 15.99 2.74
CA GLY A 23 22.56 15.93 2.47
C GLY A 23 23.02 14.52 2.78
N SER A 24 23.44 13.82 1.72
CA SER A 24 23.91 12.43 1.73
C SER A 24 25.36 12.31 2.24
N SER A 25 25.65 11.16 2.85
CA SER A 25 26.93 10.42 2.87
C SER A 25 27.89 10.51 4.08
N ASN A 26 28.06 9.32 4.68
CA ASN A 26 29.28 8.66 5.22
C ASN A 26 29.69 8.77 6.70
N ASN A 27 29.56 7.60 7.36
CA ASN A 27 30.59 6.84 8.12
C ASN A 27 31.20 7.44 9.40
N GLU A 28 30.76 6.96 10.58
CA GLU A 28 31.64 6.23 11.53
C GLU A 28 30.87 5.66 12.73
N THR A 29 31.14 4.37 12.96
CA THR A 29 31.14 3.58 14.19
C THR A 29 30.85 4.25 15.54
N THR A 30 29.87 3.72 16.27
CA THR A 30 29.99 3.50 17.74
C THR A 30 29.14 2.30 18.17
N ALA A 31 29.79 1.44 18.95
CA ALA A 31 29.31 0.16 19.44
C ALA A 31 28.13 0.27 20.42
N GLY A 32 27.20 -0.67 20.30
CA GLY A 32 26.16 -0.97 21.28
C GLY A 32 25.72 -2.42 21.10
N ASN A 33 26.30 -3.31 21.91
CA ASN A 33 26.09 -4.75 21.88
C ASN A 33 24.92 -5.13 22.81
N ALA A 34 23.94 -5.89 22.31
CA ALA A 34 23.09 -6.79 23.12
C ALA A 34 22.30 -7.79 22.24
N SER A 35 22.91 -8.98 22.05
CA SER A 35 22.35 -10.34 22.20
C SER A 35 20.86 -10.57 21.83
N GLN A 36 20.51 -11.21 20.71
CA GLN A 36 20.53 -12.67 20.40
C GLN A 36 19.25 -13.43 20.84
N ASN A 37 18.41 -13.77 19.84
CA ASN A 37 17.71 -15.03 19.58
C ASN A 37 16.76 -14.74 18.39
N GLY A 38 16.82 -15.38 17.22
CA GLY A 38 17.27 -16.74 16.92
C GLY A 38 16.07 -17.56 16.49
N GLU A 39 15.62 -17.44 15.25
CA GLU A 39 15.07 -18.58 14.52
C GLU A 39 15.17 -18.36 13.01
N THR A 40 16.15 -19.05 12.44
CA THR A 40 16.34 -19.27 11.01
C THR A 40 15.50 -20.48 10.65
N SER A 41 14.57 -20.35 9.71
CA SER A 41 14.10 -21.49 8.92
C SER A 41 14.09 -21.13 7.45
N ALA A 42 15.03 -21.79 6.78
CA ALA A 42 15.12 -22.19 5.38
C ALA A 42 14.48 -21.28 4.33
N ALA A 43 15.38 -20.72 3.52
CA ALA A 43 15.12 -20.20 2.19
C ALA A 43 14.34 -21.20 1.31
N ALA A 44 13.15 -20.81 0.86
CA ALA A 44 12.69 -21.19 -0.47
C ALA A 44 13.26 -20.18 -1.46
N SER A 45 14.05 -20.69 -2.39
CA SER A 45 14.70 -19.92 -3.44
C SER A 45 13.66 -19.28 -4.36
N GLN A 46 13.58 -17.95 -4.26
CA GLN A 46 13.48 -17.00 -5.37
C GLN A 46 12.75 -17.49 -6.62
N ASN A 47 11.49 -17.06 -6.75
CA ASN A 47 11.01 -16.54 -8.01
C ASN A 47 10.02 -15.41 -7.71
N SER A 48 10.49 -14.24 -7.28
CA SER A 48 9.77 -12.98 -7.50
C SER A 48 10.72 -12.17 -8.35
N GLY A 49 10.30 -11.72 -9.53
CA GLY A 49 11.16 -11.04 -10.52
C GLY A 49 11.93 -9.81 -10.00
N ASP A 50 11.68 -9.34 -8.78
CA ASP A 50 12.43 -8.28 -8.11
C ASP A 50 12.47 -8.39 -6.56
N GLY A 51 12.00 -9.50 -5.99
CA GLY A 51 11.86 -9.66 -4.53
C GLY A 51 10.62 -9.00 -3.89
N SER A 52 9.71 -8.41 -4.68
CA SER A 52 8.39 -7.95 -4.21
C SER A 52 7.41 -9.12 -4.03
N LYS A 53 6.44 -8.92 -3.11
CA LYS A 53 5.37 -9.89 -2.86
C LYS A 53 4.13 -9.48 -3.66
N ILE A 54 3.42 -10.46 -4.21
CA ILE A 54 2.10 -10.26 -4.80
C ILE A 54 1.13 -9.87 -3.69
N THR A 55 0.46 -8.74 -3.83
CA THR A 55 -0.52 -8.25 -2.86
C THR A 55 -1.93 -8.69 -3.25
N VAL A 56 -2.64 -9.32 -2.30
CA VAL A 56 -3.99 -9.84 -2.48
C VAL A 56 -4.94 -9.14 -1.51
N ALA A 57 -5.86 -8.31 -1.99
CA ALA A 57 -6.78 -7.53 -1.15
C ALA A 57 -8.22 -8.07 -1.15
N ILE A 58 -8.76 -8.38 0.03
CA ILE A 58 -10.12 -8.86 0.25
C ILE A 58 -10.86 -8.03 1.30
N TRP A 59 -12.18 -8.19 1.40
CA TRP A 59 -12.98 -7.50 2.43
C TRP A 59 -13.53 -8.37 3.56
N ASP A 60 -13.47 -9.70 3.44
CA ASP A 60 -14.08 -10.62 4.41
C ASP A 60 -13.04 -11.29 5.30
N ASN A 61 -13.03 -10.93 6.58
CA ASN A 61 -12.14 -11.53 7.58
C ASN A 61 -12.46 -13.01 7.85
N GLY A 62 -13.69 -13.47 7.61
CA GLY A 62 -14.09 -14.87 7.76
C GLY A 62 -13.39 -15.80 6.76
N GLN A 63 -13.03 -15.28 5.58
CA GLN A 63 -12.32 -16.04 4.54
C GLN A 63 -10.80 -16.03 4.71
N LYS A 64 -10.27 -15.18 5.60
CA LYS A 64 -8.83 -15.01 5.82
C LYS A 64 -8.10 -16.34 6.08
N PRO A 65 -8.58 -17.24 6.95
CA PRO A 65 -7.85 -18.48 7.24
C PRO A 65 -7.72 -19.39 6.01
N GLY A 66 -8.81 -19.58 5.25
CA GLY A 66 -8.80 -20.41 4.05
C GLY A 66 -7.97 -19.80 2.92
N LEU A 67 -8.07 -18.48 2.71
CA LEU A 67 -7.24 -17.80 1.71
C LEU A 67 -5.75 -17.77 2.09
N GLN A 68 -5.43 -17.72 3.39
CA GLN A 68 -4.04 -17.82 3.84
C GLN A 68 -3.45 -19.21 3.55
N GLU A 69 -4.24 -20.28 3.72
CA GLU A 69 -3.84 -21.63 3.34
C GLU A 69 -3.54 -21.71 1.84
N ILE A 70 -4.45 -21.18 1.00
CA ILE A 70 -4.26 -21.13 -0.46
C ILE A 70 -3.00 -20.34 -0.85
N ILE A 71 -2.74 -19.20 -0.21
CA ILE A 71 -1.54 -18.40 -0.46
C ILE A 71 -0.26 -19.15 -0.06
N ASN A 72 -0.29 -19.89 1.05
CA ASN A 72 0.85 -20.69 1.49
C ASN A 72 1.13 -21.82 0.50
N ASP A 73 0.09 -22.51 0.03
CA ASP A 73 0.22 -23.57 -0.97
C ASP A 73 0.73 -23.03 -2.30
N PHE A 74 0.19 -21.90 -2.77
CA PHE A 74 0.68 -21.18 -3.94
C PHE A 74 2.17 -20.83 -3.81
N THR A 75 2.58 -20.33 -2.64
CA THR A 75 3.97 -19.98 -2.37
C THR A 75 4.87 -21.22 -2.39
N ALA A 76 4.42 -22.33 -1.79
CA ALA A 76 5.17 -23.58 -1.75
C ALA A 76 5.32 -24.22 -3.13
N GLU A 77 4.29 -24.15 -3.98
CA GLU A 77 4.30 -24.73 -5.32
C GLU A 77 5.09 -23.88 -6.32
N THR A 78 4.94 -22.56 -6.27
CA THR A 78 5.44 -21.67 -7.33
C THR A 78 6.71 -20.92 -6.96
N GLY A 79 7.02 -20.80 -5.65
CA GLY A 79 8.13 -19.99 -5.14
C GLY A 79 7.88 -18.48 -5.12
N TYR A 80 6.72 -18.01 -5.60
CA TYR A 80 6.32 -16.61 -5.54
C TYR A 80 5.72 -16.30 -4.16
N GLN A 81 6.14 -15.19 -3.57
CA GLN A 81 5.60 -14.72 -2.30
C GLN A 81 4.30 -13.94 -2.54
N ALA A 82 3.25 -14.23 -1.77
CA ALA A 82 2.02 -13.44 -1.77
C ALA A 82 1.61 -13.00 -0.35
N GLU A 83 0.92 -11.87 -0.23
CA GLU A 83 0.49 -11.26 1.02
C GLU A 83 -1.00 -10.92 1.00
N LEU A 84 -1.74 -11.44 1.97
CA LEU A 84 -3.18 -11.20 2.11
C LEU A 84 -3.45 -9.95 2.96
N GLN A 85 -4.14 -8.99 2.35
CA GLN A 85 -4.63 -7.78 2.99
C GLN A 85 -6.15 -7.88 3.17
N VAL A 86 -6.62 -7.71 4.40
CA VAL A 86 -8.05 -7.69 4.71
C VAL A 86 -8.45 -6.27 5.08
N ILE A 87 -9.27 -5.64 4.24
CA ILE A 87 -9.73 -4.27 4.40
C ILE A 87 -11.22 -4.30 4.68
N THR A 88 -11.71 -3.59 5.70
CA THR A 88 -13.15 -3.61 6.01
C THR A 88 -13.99 -3.09 4.83
N TRP A 89 -15.20 -3.63 4.65
CA TRP A 89 -16.12 -3.24 3.57
C TRP A 89 -16.29 -1.71 3.46
N ASP A 90 -16.47 -1.03 4.59
CA ASP A 90 -16.68 0.43 4.66
C ASP A 90 -15.50 1.23 4.09
N GLN A 91 -14.28 0.69 4.16
CA GLN A 91 -13.06 1.34 3.67
C GLN A 91 -12.62 0.83 2.31
N TYR A 92 -13.06 -0.37 1.90
CA TYR A 92 -12.56 -1.09 0.74
C TYR A 92 -12.60 -0.25 -0.53
N TRP A 93 -13.78 0.26 -0.89
CA TRP A 93 -13.98 0.99 -2.13
C TRP A 93 -13.28 2.35 -2.14
N THR A 94 -13.26 3.04 -1.01
CA THR A 94 -12.56 4.32 -0.88
C THR A 94 -11.06 4.15 -1.10
N LEU A 95 -10.47 3.11 -0.50
CA LEU A 95 -9.05 2.80 -0.66
C LEU A 95 -8.74 2.30 -2.07
N LEU A 96 -9.62 1.49 -2.67
CA LEU A 96 -9.45 1.00 -4.04
C LEU A 96 -9.53 2.15 -5.07
N GLU A 97 -10.43 3.11 -4.89
CA GLU A 97 -10.54 4.30 -5.75
C GLU A 97 -9.32 5.22 -5.62
N ALA A 98 -8.84 5.43 -4.38
CA ALA A 98 -7.62 6.19 -4.12
C ALA A 98 -6.39 5.49 -4.74
N GLY A 99 -6.29 4.17 -4.61
CA GLY A 99 -5.23 3.36 -5.22
C GLY A 99 -5.26 3.43 -6.74
N ALA A 100 -6.43 3.28 -7.36
CA ALA A 100 -6.59 3.35 -8.80
C ALA A 100 -6.21 4.72 -9.37
N SER A 101 -6.54 5.80 -8.66
CA SER A 101 -6.18 7.16 -9.06
C SER A 101 -4.73 7.51 -8.78
N GLY A 102 -4.15 6.92 -7.73
CA GLY A 102 -2.79 7.18 -7.24
C GLY A 102 -1.72 6.28 -7.85
N GLY A 103 -2.11 5.19 -8.52
CA GLY A 103 -1.19 4.19 -9.07
C GLY A 103 -0.62 3.22 -8.04
N ASP A 104 -1.29 3.08 -6.88
CA ASP A 104 -0.89 2.18 -5.78
C ASP A 104 -2.03 1.19 -5.51
N MET A 105 -2.21 0.27 -6.45
CA MET A 105 -3.25 -0.77 -6.42
C MET A 105 -2.66 -2.10 -5.98
N PRO A 106 -3.44 -2.94 -5.27
CA PRO A 106 -3.07 -4.34 -5.09
C PRO A 106 -2.94 -5.05 -6.45
N ASP A 107 -2.08 -6.06 -6.51
CA ASP A 107 -1.89 -6.86 -7.73
C ASP A 107 -3.14 -7.70 -8.04
N VAL A 108 -3.75 -8.25 -6.99
CA VAL A 108 -4.99 -9.03 -7.04
C VAL A 108 -5.94 -8.49 -5.99
N PHE A 109 -7.17 -8.18 -6.36
CA PHE A 109 -8.15 -7.67 -5.42
C PHE A 109 -9.54 -8.18 -5.78
N TRP A 110 -10.37 -8.38 -4.76
CA TRP A 110 -11.76 -8.71 -4.99
C TRP A 110 -12.51 -7.54 -5.64
N MET A 111 -13.42 -7.90 -6.53
CA MET A 111 -14.29 -6.96 -7.18
C MET A 111 -15.74 -7.36 -6.93
N HIS A 112 -16.60 -6.37 -6.74
CA HIS A 112 -18.04 -6.58 -6.61
C HIS A 112 -18.72 -6.16 -7.91
N SER A 113 -19.81 -6.84 -8.27
CA SER A 113 -20.47 -6.66 -9.57
C SER A 113 -20.93 -5.22 -9.81
N ASN A 114 -21.42 -4.54 -8.77
CA ASN A 114 -21.84 -3.13 -8.82
C ASN A 114 -20.69 -2.15 -9.13
N GLU A 115 -19.45 -2.48 -8.76
CA GLU A 115 -18.28 -1.62 -8.98
C GLU A 115 -17.50 -2.02 -10.24
N SER A 116 -17.58 -3.30 -10.65
CA SER A 116 -16.76 -3.87 -11.72
C SER A 116 -16.76 -3.06 -13.01
N GLN A 117 -17.93 -2.58 -13.47
CA GLN A 117 -18.05 -1.82 -14.71
C GLN A 117 -17.23 -0.53 -14.68
N LYS A 118 -17.22 0.19 -13.56
CA LYS A 118 -16.44 1.41 -13.38
C LYS A 118 -14.94 1.13 -13.57
N TYR A 119 -14.40 0.06 -13.00
CA TYR A 119 -12.99 -0.26 -13.11
C TYR A 119 -12.61 -0.85 -14.48
N MET A 120 -13.53 -1.59 -15.13
CA MET A 120 -13.33 -2.08 -16.49
C MET A 120 -13.29 -0.95 -17.52
N GLU A 121 -14.25 -0.02 -17.47
CA GLU A 121 -14.33 1.10 -18.42
C GLU A 121 -13.18 2.11 -18.30
N ASN A 122 -12.44 2.09 -17.18
CA ASN A 122 -11.29 2.95 -16.94
C ASN A 122 -9.94 2.21 -17.08
N ASP A 123 -9.93 1.05 -17.73
CA ASP A 123 -8.73 0.25 -18.01
C ASP A 123 -7.91 -0.10 -16.75
N ILE A 124 -8.56 -0.20 -15.58
CA ILE A 124 -7.91 -0.55 -14.32
C ILE A 124 -7.76 -2.06 -14.16
N LEU A 125 -8.67 -2.84 -14.75
CA LEU A 125 -8.67 -4.30 -14.66
C LEU A 125 -7.92 -4.92 -15.83
N MET A 126 -7.09 -5.92 -15.55
CA MET A 126 -6.44 -6.72 -16.58
C MET A 126 -7.48 -7.52 -17.38
N ASP A 127 -7.46 -7.40 -18.70
CA ASP A 127 -8.27 -8.26 -19.58
C ASP A 127 -7.77 -9.71 -19.51
N LEU A 128 -8.70 -10.62 -19.17
CA LEU A 128 -8.45 -12.05 -19.03
C LEU A 128 -8.93 -12.85 -20.24
N THR A 129 -9.47 -12.22 -21.29
CA THR A 129 -10.05 -12.92 -22.46
C THR A 129 -9.09 -13.92 -23.08
N ASP A 130 -7.82 -13.54 -23.27
CA ASP A 130 -6.79 -14.43 -23.83
C ASP A 130 -6.07 -15.30 -22.78
N LYS A 131 -6.49 -15.21 -21.51
CA LYS A 131 -5.90 -15.91 -20.36
C LYS A 131 -6.76 -17.08 -19.88
N ILE A 132 -7.99 -17.19 -20.37
CA ILE A 132 -8.97 -18.22 -20.01
C ILE A 132 -9.12 -19.16 -21.22
N ALA A 133 -9.07 -20.48 -20.98
CA ALA A 133 -9.18 -21.54 -21.99
C ALA A 133 -10.61 -22.12 -22.07
#